data_AF-A0A6P6KLA5-F1
#
_entry.id   AF-A0A6P6KLA5-F1
#
_cell.length_a   1.000
_cell.length_b   1.000
_cell.length_c   1.000
_cell.angle_alpha   90.00
_cell.angle_beta   90.00
_cell.angle_gamma   90.00
#
_symmetry.space_group_name_H-M   'P 1'
#
loop_
_entity.id
_entity.type
_entity.pdbx_description
1 polymer ?
#
loop_
_entity_poly.entity_id
_entity_poly.type
_entity_poly.pdbx_seq_one_letter_code
_entity_poly.pdbx_strand_id
1 'polypeptide(L)'
;MHPRGIESETAVAHELQDSRSGPEKEERAWSSTQSSISTTEEESDVELHAFIRMRNKVEKDTEEWEKLNYDIHTLRCARKEVCTRWKKILLQLGYQREAESLLTVNRQTVLNDWDNMEKARELLRIVSEETDLFLRGLSTSERYVFVMDRLVSLDSAEDFVRLAKEKYPRI
;
A
#
# COMPACT_ATOMS: atom_id res chain seq x y z
N MET A 1 -50.31 -65.83 -27.19
CA MET A 1 -49.39 -66.46 -28.16
C MET A 1 -48.22 -65.50 -28.39
N HIS A 2 -47.00 -65.89 -27.99
CA HIS A 2 -45.73 -65.35 -28.51
C HIS A 2 -45.41 -66.01 -29.88
N PRO A 3 -44.32 -65.74 -30.65
CA PRO A 3 -43.14 -64.85 -30.46
C PRO A 3 -42.61 -64.11 -31.74
N ARG A 4 -41.62 -63.22 -31.55
CA ARG A 4 -40.34 -63.03 -32.33
C ARG A 4 -39.86 -61.57 -32.13
N GLY A 5 -38.70 -61.22 -31.58
CA GLY A 5 -37.46 -61.94 -31.30
C GLY A 5 -36.43 -61.68 -32.41
N ILE A 6 -35.50 -60.73 -32.19
CA ILE A 6 -34.06 -60.64 -32.60
C ILE A 6 -33.47 -59.49 -31.72
N GLU A 7 -32.82 -59.75 -30.59
CA GLU A 7 -31.39 -60.07 -30.39
C GLU A 7 -30.40 -58.99 -30.89
N SER A 8 -29.78 -58.28 -29.95
CA SER A 8 -28.34 -57.95 -29.97
C SER A 8 -27.87 -57.57 -28.56
N GLU A 9 -27.19 -58.55 -27.98
CA GLU A 9 -26.16 -58.52 -26.94
C GLU A 9 -25.30 -57.24 -26.99
N THR A 10 -24.97 -56.58 -25.88
CA THR A 10 -23.71 -56.83 -25.16
C THR A 10 -23.79 -56.25 -23.74
N ALA A 11 -23.38 -57.07 -22.77
CA ALA A 11 -23.04 -56.72 -21.39
C ALA A 11 -21.90 -55.65 -21.33
N VAL A 12 -21.60 -54.92 -20.26
CA VAL A 12 -21.29 -55.33 -18.88
C VAL A 12 -21.32 -54.08 -18.00
N ALA A 13 -21.79 -54.26 -16.78
CA ALA A 13 -21.82 -53.31 -15.68
C ALA A 13 -20.43 -52.82 -15.24
N HIS A 14 -20.35 -51.59 -14.71
CA HIS A 14 -19.72 -51.42 -13.40
C HIS A 14 -20.16 -50.11 -12.73
N GLU A 15 -20.70 -50.27 -11.52
CA GLU A 15 -20.83 -49.20 -10.53
C GLU A 15 -19.47 -48.55 -10.27
N LEU A 16 -19.46 -47.22 -10.16
CA LEU A 16 -18.73 -46.53 -9.11
C LEU A 16 -19.58 -45.37 -8.61
N GLN A 17 -20.04 -45.52 -7.37
CA GLN A 17 -20.40 -44.41 -6.50
C GLN A 17 -19.18 -43.50 -6.37
N ASP A 18 -19.35 -42.20 -6.59
CA ASP A 18 -18.79 -41.25 -5.62
C ASP A 18 -19.69 -40.03 -5.52
N SER A 19 -20.23 -39.85 -4.33
CA SER A 19 -20.97 -38.66 -3.93
C SER A 19 -19.95 -37.69 -3.35
N ARG A 20 -19.66 -36.58 -4.03
CA ARG A 20 -19.15 -35.40 -3.30
C ARG A 20 -19.52 -34.08 -3.96
N SER A 21 -20.45 -33.42 -3.28
CA SER A 21 -20.81 -32.01 -3.36
C SER A 21 -19.59 -31.08 -3.19
N GLY A 22 -19.63 -29.91 -3.83
CA GLY A 22 -18.91 -28.72 -3.36
C GLY A 22 -18.08 -27.99 -4.43
N PRO A 23 -18.34 -26.70 -4.72
CA PRO A 23 -17.54 -25.89 -5.63
C PRO A 23 -16.48 -25.11 -4.84
N GLU A 24 -15.18 -25.35 -5.03
CA GLU A 24 -14.19 -24.41 -4.48
C GLU A 24 -12.76 -24.52 -5.03
N LYS A 25 -12.25 -23.32 -5.35
CA LYS A 25 -10.88 -22.83 -5.18
C LYS A 25 -9.77 -23.47 -6.03
N GLU A 26 -9.50 -22.84 -7.17
CA GLU A 26 -8.12 -22.75 -7.64
C GLU A 26 -7.79 -21.45 -8.41
N GLU A 27 -8.26 -20.29 -7.92
CA GLU A 27 -7.80 -18.98 -8.41
C GLU A 27 -7.71 -17.93 -7.27
N ARG A 28 -7.15 -18.31 -6.13
CA ARG A 28 -6.79 -17.37 -5.05
C ARG A 28 -5.45 -17.74 -4.40
N ALA A 29 -4.37 -17.71 -5.17
CA ALA A 29 -3.02 -17.77 -4.62
C ALA A 29 -2.36 -16.38 -4.46
N TRP A 30 -3.08 -15.29 -4.74
CA TRP A 30 -2.55 -13.91 -4.60
C TRP A 30 -3.41 -13.01 -3.69
N SER A 31 -4.42 -13.56 -3.01
CA SER A 31 -5.35 -12.75 -2.19
C SER A 31 -5.16 -12.89 -0.68
N SER A 32 -4.04 -13.45 -0.20
CA SER A 32 -3.89 -13.73 1.25
C SER A 32 -2.57 -13.25 1.87
N THR A 33 -2.14 -12.04 1.51
CA THR A 33 -1.33 -11.20 2.41
C THR A 33 -1.92 -9.79 2.56
N GLN A 34 -3.20 -9.64 2.24
CA GLN A 34 -3.99 -8.44 2.51
C GLN A 34 -4.98 -8.73 3.63
N SER A 35 -4.47 -9.09 4.80
CA SER A 35 -5.29 -9.05 6.00
C SER A 35 -4.42 -8.49 7.11
N SER A 36 -4.87 -7.35 7.65
CA SER A 36 -4.21 -6.50 8.66
C SER A 36 -3.31 -5.36 8.15
N ILE A 37 -3.73 -4.59 7.14
CA ILE A 37 -3.30 -3.18 7.03
C ILE A 37 -4.57 -2.34 7.12
N SER A 38 -4.69 -1.60 8.23
CA SER A 38 -5.83 -0.73 8.51
C SER A 38 -5.97 0.33 7.43
N THR A 39 -7.21 0.72 7.18
CA THR A 39 -7.76 1.78 6.32
C THR A 39 -7.01 3.14 6.35
N THR A 40 -5.75 3.19 5.92
CA THR A 40 -4.90 4.40 5.86
C THR A 40 -4.14 4.53 4.54
N GLU A 41 -4.35 3.60 3.60
CA GLU A 41 -3.90 3.70 2.21
C GLU A 41 -4.77 4.71 1.42
N GLU A 42 -6.06 4.84 1.71
CA GLU A 42 -7.04 5.42 0.78
C GLU A 42 -6.80 6.89 0.32
N GLU A 43 -6.18 7.74 1.15
CA GLU A 43 -5.99 9.17 0.85
C GLU A 43 -4.55 9.53 0.41
N SER A 44 -3.53 8.82 0.93
CA SER A 44 -2.13 8.94 0.45
C SER A 44 -1.90 8.30 -0.92
N ASP A 45 -2.87 7.51 -1.39
CA ASP A 45 -2.71 6.59 -2.50
C ASP A 45 -3.53 7.01 -3.72
N VAL A 46 -4.05 8.24 -3.77
CA VAL A 46 -4.85 8.75 -4.90
C VAL A 46 -4.13 8.59 -6.24
N GLU A 47 -2.86 8.97 -6.31
CA GLU A 47 -2.05 8.83 -7.53
C GLU A 47 -1.76 7.36 -7.89
N LEU A 48 -1.42 6.52 -6.91
CA LEU A 48 -1.17 5.10 -7.14
C LEU A 48 -2.44 4.37 -7.56
N HIS A 49 -3.57 4.67 -6.92
CA HIS A 49 -4.89 4.19 -7.30
C HIS A 49 -5.30 4.67 -8.69
N ALA A 50 -4.95 5.90 -9.07
CA ALA A 50 -5.17 6.40 -10.43
C ALA A 50 -4.37 5.58 -11.45
N PHE A 51 -3.08 5.32 -11.21
CA PHE A 51 -2.25 4.47 -12.08
C PHE A 51 -2.76 3.03 -12.15
N ILE A 52 -3.13 2.43 -11.02
CA ILE A 52 -3.71 1.08 -10.98
C ILE A 52 -5.02 1.03 -11.78
N ARG A 53 -5.89 2.04 -11.62
CA ARG A 53 -7.15 2.14 -12.36
C ARG A 53 -6.90 2.29 -13.86
N MET A 54 -5.92 3.08 -14.26
CA MET A 54 -5.53 3.26 -15.66
C MET A 54 -5.00 1.94 -16.23
N ARG A 55 -4.10 1.26 -15.52
CA ARG A 55 -3.54 -0.05 -15.91
C ARG A 55 -4.61 -1.12 -16.09
N ASN A 56 -5.63 -1.13 -15.23
CA ASN A 56 -6.73 -2.09 -15.33
C ASN A 56 -7.65 -1.85 -16.54
N LYS A 57 -7.58 -0.68 -17.18
CA LYS A 57 -8.36 -0.35 -18.39
C LYS A 57 -7.61 -0.63 -19.69
N VAL A 58 -6.29 -0.77 -19.62
CA VAL A 58 -5.43 -1.04 -20.78
C VAL A 58 -5.30 -2.55 -20.97
N GLU A 59 -5.26 -3.00 -22.22
CA GLU A 59 -5.05 -4.42 -22.55
C GLU A 59 -3.68 -4.89 -22.05
N LYS A 60 -3.65 -6.10 -21.48
CA LYS A 60 -2.45 -6.68 -20.89
C LYS A 60 -1.38 -6.90 -21.97
N ASP A 61 -0.11 -6.80 -21.56
CA ASP A 61 1.06 -7.08 -22.41
C ASP A 61 1.24 -6.09 -23.59
N THR A 62 0.57 -4.94 -23.52
CA THR A 62 0.84 -3.78 -24.38
C THR A 62 1.97 -2.92 -23.80
N GLU A 63 2.67 -2.15 -24.66
CA GLU A 63 3.71 -1.21 -24.21
C GLU A 63 3.17 -0.21 -23.17
N GLU A 64 1.94 0.28 -23.37
CA GLU A 64 1.26 1.16 -22.41
C GLU A 64 1.00 0.48 -21.07
N TRP A 65 0.59 -0.79 -21.07
CA TRP A 65 0.38 -1.57 -19.85
C TRP A 65 1.69 -1.82 -19.10
N GLU A 66 2.76 -2.19 -19.83
CA GLU A 66 4.09 -2.40 -19.25
C GLU A 66 4.64 -1.11 -18.64
N LYS A 67 4.48 0.02 -19.33
CA LYS A 67 4.86 1.34 -18.84
C LYS A 67 4.11 1.67 -17.54
N LEU A 68 2.79 1.48 -17.51
CA LEU A 68 2.00 1.71 -16.29
C LEU A 68 2.42 0.79 -15.14
N ASN A 69 2.77 -0.46 -15.42
CA ASN A 69 3.28 -1.38 -14.41
C ASN A 69 4.64 -0.94 -13.85
N TYR A 70 5.54 -0.47 -14.72
CA TYR A 70 6.81 0.13 -14.33
C TYR A 70 6.63 1.40 -13.49
N ASP A 71 5.74 2.30 -13.89
CA ASP A 71 5.44 3.54 -13.18
C ASP A 71 4.86 3.25 -11.78
N ILE A 72 3.91 2.29 -11.68
CA ILE A 72 3.35 1.80 -10.41
C ILE A 72 4.45 1.26 -9.49
N HIS A 73 5.35 0.42 -10.04
CA HIS A 73 6.45 -0.15 -9.28
C HIS A 73 7.41 0.95 -8.79
N THR A 74 7.79 1.87 -9.66
CA THR A 74 8.69 2.99 -9.35
C THR A 74 8.09 3.89 -8.27
N LEU A 75 6.80 4.22 -8.36
CA LEU A 75 6.08 4.99 -7.35
C LEU A 75 6.06 4.28 -5.99
N ARG A 76 5.81 2.97 -5.96
CA ARG A 76 5.84 2.16 -4.73
C ARG A 76 7.23 2.13 -4.10
N CYS A 77 8.27 1.92 -4.91
CA CYS A 77 9.66 1.95 -4.46
C CYS A 77 10.01 3.31 -3.86
N ALA A 78 9.66 4.40 -4.56
CA ALA A 78 9.93 5.75 -4.10
C ALA A 78 9.27 6.05 -2.75
N ARG A 79 7.99 5.66 -2.58
CA ARG A 79 7.25 5.83 -1.32
C ARG A 79 7.83 4.99 -0.17
N LYS A 80 8.19 3.74 -0.44
CA LYS A 80 8.85 2.86 0.54
C LYS A 80 10.18 3.48 0.99
N GLU A 81 10.90 4.09 0.07
CA GLU A 81 12.16 4.76 0.39
C GLU A 81 11.95 5.99 1.27
N VAL A 82 11.00 6.88 0.94
CA VAL A 82 10.67 8.02 1.81
C VAL A 82 10.27 7.53 3.21
N CYS A 83 9.40 6.51 3.31
CA CYS A 83 9.02 5.91 4.59
C CYS A 83 10.24 5.38 5.38
N THR A 84 11.17 4.71 4.69
CA THR A 84 12.42 4.20 5.30
C THR A 84 13.30 5.33 5.82
N ARG A 85 13.43 6.44 5.07
CA ARG A 85 14.20 7.62 5.47
C ARG A 85 13.60 8.28 6.71
N TRP A 86 12.28 8.49 6.73
CA TRP A 86 11.56 8.99 7.88
C TRP A 86 11.75 8.10 9.11
N LYS A 87 11.56 6.78 8.96
CA LYS A 87 11.78 5.80 10.03
C LYS A 87 13.20 5.93 10.60
N LYS A 88 14.22 6.04 9.75
CA LYS A 88 15.62 6.16 10.20
C LYS A 88 15.87 7.40 11.06
N ILE A 89 15.19 8.51 10.79
CA ILE A 89 15.28 9.72 11.62
C ILE A 89 14.54 9.53 12.93
N LEU A 90 13.31 9.00 12.89
CA LEU A 90 12.52 8.70 14.09
C LEU A 90 13.26 7.78 15.07
N LEU A 91 13.96 6.76 14.54
CA LEU A 91 14.79 5.87 15.36
C LEU A 91 15.96 6.63 16.02
N GLN A 92 16.59 7.57 15.34
CA GLN A 92 17.68 8.39 15.90
C GLN A 92 17.19 9.36 16.97
N LEU A 93 15.94 9.83 16.88
CA LEU A 93 15.29 10.62 17.93
C LEU A 93 14.89 9.79 19.16
N GLY A 94 14.99 8.46 19.10
CA GLY A 94 14.68 7.56 20.21
C GLY A 94 13.35 6.80 20.09
N TYR A 95 12.59 6.98 19.01
CA TYR A 95 11.30 6.30 18.80
C TYR A 95 11.43 4.83 18.35
N GLN A 96 12.25 4.03 19.04
CA GLN A 96 12.56 2.66 18.66
C GLN A 96 11.32 1.75 18.55
N ARG A 97 10.33 1.95 19.44
CA ARG A 97 9.09 1.15 19.48
C ARG A 97 7.93 1.80 18.73
N GLU A 98 7.96 3.11 18.59
CA GLU A 98 6.82 3.92 18.14
C GLU A 98 6.96 4.41 16.70
N ALA A 99 8.15 4.31 16.10
CA ALA A 99 8.41 4.81 14.74
C ALA A 99 7.41 4.27 13.72
N GLU A 100 7.05 2.98 13.79
CA GLU A 100 6.04 2.40 12.89
C GLU A 100 4.66 2.99 13.14
N SER A 101 4.26 3.16 14.41
CA SER A 101 2.98 3.77 14.76
C SER A 101 2.91 5.23 14.34
N LEU A 102 4.02 5.97 14.45
CA LEU A 102 4.11 7.36 14.02
C LEU A 102 3.97 7.49 12.50
N LEU A 103 4.42 6.52 11.72
CA LEU A 103 4.32 6.53 10.25
C LEU A 103 2.95 6.08 9.73
N THR A 104 2.12 5.46 10.58
CA THR A 104 0.77 5.00 10.25
C THR A 104 -0.34 5.91 10.80
N VAL A 105 0.01 7.02 11.45
CA VAL A 105 -0.98 7.95 12.01
C VAL A 105 -1.95 8.46 10.95
N ASN A 106 -3.22 8.52 11.32
CA ASN A 106 -4.36 8.91 10.49
C ASN A 106 -5.00 10.18 11.08
N ARG A 107 -5.61 10.99 10.22
CA ARG A 107 -6.61 12.02 10.57
C ARG A 107 -7.60 11.62 11.67
N GLN A 108 -8.09 10.38 11.73
CA GLN A 108 -8.96 9.87 12.82
C GLN A 108 -8.24 9.67 14.17
N THR A 109 -6.92 9.50 14.17
CA THR A 109 -6.14 9.41 15.42
C THR A 109 -5.73 10.80 15.93
N VAL A 110 -5.72 11.80 15.05
CA VAL A 110 -5.56 13.23 15.39
C VAL A 110 -6.95 13.79 15.72
N LEU A 111 -7.61 13.20 16.72
CA LEU A 111 -8.79 13.80 17.30
C LEU A 111 -8.33 15.01 18.12
N ASN A 112 -8.64 16.20 17.60
CA ASN A 112 -8.95 17.44 18.32
C ASN A 112 -7.91 18.57 18.41
N ASP A 113 -6.63 18.40 18.02
CA ASP A 113 -5.65 19.51 18.05
C ASP A 113 -5.23 19.93 16.64
N TRP A 114 -6.04 20.78 16.00
CA TRP A 114 -5.65 21.46 14.76
C TRP A 114 -4.67 22.61 15.00
N ASP A 115 -4.41 22.97 16.26
CA ASP A 115 -3.53 24.07 16.65
C ASP A 115 -2.11 23.89 16.10
N ASN A 116 -1.65 22.65 15.97
CA ASN A 116 -0.30 22.33 15.50
C ASN A 116 -0.22 22.08 13.99
N MET A 117 -1.35 21.98 13.28
CA MET A 117 -1.38 21.61 11.86
C MET A 117 -0.72 22.66 10.95
N GLU A 118 -0.87 23.95 11.26
CA GLU A 118 -0.21 25.01 10.49
C GLU A 118 1.31 24.96 10.67
N LYS A 119 1.77 24.80 11.92
CA LYS A 119 3.20 24.62 12.24
C LYS A 119 3.75 23.34 11.61
N ALA A 120 3.01 22.24 11.65
CA ALA A 120 3.38 20.96 11.04
C ALA A 120 3.53 21.08 9.52
N ARG A 121 2.62 21.78 8.85
CA ARG A 121 2.69 22.02 7.41
C ARG A 121 3.91 22.88 7.06
N GLU A 122 4.19 23.90 7.86
CA GLU A 122 5.36 24.76 7.63
C GLU A 122 6.69 24.00 7.84
N LEU A 123 6.81 23.23 8.91
CA LEU A 123 8.00 22.39 9.14
C LEU A 123 8.16 21.32 8.05
N LEU A 124 7.07 20.72 7.60
CA LEU A 124 7.10 19.78 6.49
C LEU A 124 7.54 20.44 5.19
N ARG A 125 7.07 21.66 4.91
CA ARG A 125 7.50 22.47 3.77
C ARG A 125 8.99 22.73 3.82
N ILE A 126 9.51 23.18 4.97
CA ILE A 126 10.95 23.38 5.21
C ILE A 126 11.74 22.10 4.94
N VAL A 127 11.30 20.96 5.48
CA VAL A 127 11.95 19.66 5.21
C VAL A 127 11.93 19.35 3.73
N SER A 128 10.80 19.55 3.03
CA SER A 128 10.71 19.26 1.59
C SER A 128 11.56 20.18 0.71
N GLU A 129 11.78 21.42 1.14
CA GLU A 129 12.55 22.41 0.39
C GLU A 129 14.05 22.29 0.65
N GLU A 130 14.46 21.97 1.87
CA GLU A 130 15.86 21.98 2.30
C GLU A 130 16.50 20.60 2.35
N THR A 131 15.72 19.53 2.16
CA THR A 131 16.22 18.15 2.25
C THR A 131 15.75 17.32 1.06
N ASP A 132 16.55 16.32 0.68
CA ASP A 132 16.16 15.28 -0.26
C ASP A 132 15.41 14.14 0.44
N LEU A 133 14.79 14.40 1.59
CA LEU A 133 13.98 13.39 2.31
C LEU A 133 12.82 12.90 1.44
N PHE A 134 12.26 13.79 0.62
CA PHE A 134 11.29 13.48 -0.42
C PHE A 134 12.02 13.34 -1.77
N LEU A 135 11.81 12.21 -2.44
CA LEU A 135 12.33 12.03 -3.79
C LEU A 135 11.68 13.03 -4.74
N ARG A 136 12.49 13.61 -5.65
CA ARG A 136 12.07 14.67 -6.57
C ARG A 136 10.84 14.23 -7.38
N GLY A 137 9.77 15.04 -7.32
CA GLY A 137 8.53 14.79 -8.07
C GLY A 137 7.45 14.05 -7.29
N LEU A 138 7.70 13.60 -6.06
CA LEU A 138 6.61 13.15 -5.19
C LEU A 138 5.93 14.36 -4.55
N SER A 139 4.61 14.47 -4.69
CA SER A 139 3.84 15.38 -3.86
C SER A 139 4.03 14.99 -2.39
N THR A 140 4.23 15.97 -1.50
CA THR A 140 4.27 15.74 -0.06
C THR A 140 2.90 15.19 0.35
N SER A 141 2.82 13.86 0.53
CA SER A 141 1.58 13.22 0.94
C SER A 141 1.10 13.83 2.24
N GLU A 142 -0.19 14.17 2.32
CA GLU A 142 -0.84 14.71 3.53
C GLU A 142 -0.57 13.84 4.76
N ARG A 143 -0.30 12.54 4.56
CA ARG A 143 0.17 11.62 5.60
C ARG A 143 1.31 12.20 6.43
N TYR A 144 2.33 12.76 5.80
CA TYR A 144 3.52 13.27 6.50
C TYR A 144 3.24 14.55 7.28
N VAL A 145 2.15 15.26 6.95
CA VAL A 145 1.67 16.39 7.76
C VAL A 145 1.18 15.86 9.11
N PHE A 146 0.43 14.75 9.14
CA PHE A 146 -0.03 14.15 10.40
C PHE A 146 1.13 13.58 11.23
N VAL A 147 2.16 13.01 10.58
CA VAL A 147 3.38 12.59 11.30
C VAL A 147 4.07 13.80 11.93
N MET A 148 4.20 14.90 11.18
CA MET A 148 4.84 16.11 11.66
C MET A 148 4.03 16.78 12.79
N ASP A 149 2.71 16.81 12.67
CA ASP A 149 1.79 17.31 13.70
C ASP A 149 1.97 16.55 15.02
N ARG A 150 2.11 15.22 14.93
CA ARG A 150 2.40 14.40 16.11
C ARG A 150 3.76 14.71 16.71
N LEU A 151 4.79 14.93 15.88
CA LEU A 151 6.11 15.33 16.36
C LEU A 151 6.10 16.72 17.01
N VAL A 152 5.28 17.66 16.52
CA VAL A 152 5.11 18.99 17.14
C VAL A 152 4.49 18.82 18.53
N SER A 153 3.47 17.98 18.65
CA SER A 153 2.82 17.67 19.94
C SER A 153 3.76 16.96 20.93
N LEU A 154 4.82 16.31 20.43
CA LEU A 154 5.85 15.64 21.23
C LEU A 154 7.11 16.51 21.41
N ASP A 155 7.09 17.78 20.99
CA ASP A 155 8.22 18.71 21.06
C ASP A 155 9.52 18.18 20.40
N SER A 156 9.35 17.39 19.32
CA SER A 156 10.46 16.70 18.63
C SER A 156 10.55 17.05 17.14
N ALA A 157 9.67 17.91 16.64
CA ALA A 157 9.60 18.26 15.22
C ALA A 157 10.83 19.04 14.75
N GLU A 158 11.31 19.99 15.54
CA GLU A 158 12.49 20.80 15.24
C GLU A 158 13.76 19.94 15.18
N ASP A 159 13.88 18.97 16.11
CA ASP A 159 14.96 17.99 16.13
C ASP A 159 14.89 17.06 14.92
N PHE A 160 13.68 16.66 14.49
CA PHE A 160 13.46 15.92 13.27
C PHE A 160 13.94 16.71 12.04
N VAL A 161 13.56 17.99 11.92
CA VAL A 161 14.00 18.85 10.81
C VAL A 161 15.52 18.98 10.79
N ARG A 162 16.15 19.19 11.95
CA ARG A 162 17.62 19.28 12.07
C ARG A 162 18.30 18.00 11.58
N LEU A 163 17.84 16.83 12.04
CA LEU A 163 18.38 15.54 11.61
C LEU A 163 18.11 15.27 10.11
N ALA A 164 16.96 15.67 9.58
CA ALA A 164 16.65 15.54 8.17
C ALA A 164 17.64 16.33 7.31
N LYS A 165 17.94 17.57 7.68
CA LYS A 165 18.94 18.42 7.01
C LYS A 165 20.35 17.84 7.09
N GLU A 166 20.72 17.25 8.22
CA GLU A 166 22.03 16.61 8.38
C GLU A 166 22.17 15.32 7.56
N LYS A 167 21.14 14.46 7.55
CA LYS A 167 21.20 13.13 6.92
C LYS A 167 20.86 13.13 5.44
N TYR A 168 20.05 14.07 4.99
CA TYR A 168 19.55 14.16 3.62
C TYR A 168 19.65 15.61 3.10
N PRO A 169 20.83 16.23 3.11
CA PRO A 169 20.98 17.59 2.61
C PRO A 169 20.64 17.65 1.12
N ARG A 170 19.96 18.70 0.71
CA ARG A 170 19.71 18.99 -0.70
C ARG A 170 20.97 19.62 -1.30
N ILE A 171 21.65 18.91 -2.20
CA ILE A 171 22.94 19.29 -2.80
C ILE A 171 22.74 19.96 -4.17
#